data_AF-A0A969TXS0-F1
#
_entry.id   AF-A0A969TXS0-F1
#
_cell.length_a   1.000
_cell.length_b   1.000
_cell.length_c   1.000
_cell.angle_alpha   90.00
_cell.angle_beta   90.00
_cell.angle_gamma   90.00
#
_symmetry.space_group_name_H-M   'P 1'
#
loop_
_entity.id
_entity.type
_entity.pdbx_description
1 polymer ?
#
loop_
_entity_poly.entity_id
_entity_poly.type
_entity_poly.pdbx_seq_one_letter_code
_entity_poly.pdbx_strand_id
1 'polypeptide(L)'
;MRAELYTAAMLLREERFTLDYERYGAMKQRGPDFTITFKTHTPFNVEVRRIRSVDWDDSAEHRMSKLVLILCEKVRQIPPGIVNVLWLTSERAMSEAELLIVNVSLRQAAELKRGTFFTRQGFESAADFLKAYRQLSGIGLAARSTRTLWLNNTARHPVSPDIAKALQRIIALPD
;
A
#
# COMPACT_ATOMS: atom_id res chain seq x y z
N MET A 1 -2.94 11.71 -10.33
CA MET A 1 -3.77 12.89 -10.00
C MET A 1 -5.16 12.61 -9.41
N ARG A 2 -6.22 12.18 -10.12
CA ARG A 2 -7.58 12.11 -9.49
C ARG A 2 -7.64 11.26 -8.20
N ALA A 3 -6.96 10.12 -8.19
CA ALA A 3 -6.93 9.25 -7.01
C ALA A 3 -6.10 9.85 -5.87
N GLU A 4 -4.96 10.48 -6.15
CA GLU A 4 -4.17 11.19 -5.14
C GLU A 4 -4.98 12.32 -4.50
N LEU A 5 -5.64 13.17 -5.29
CA LEU A 5 -6.45 14.27 -4.76
C LEU A 5 -7.62 13.79 -3.89
N TYR A 6 -8.30 12.73 -4.33
CA TYR A 6 -9.37 12.11 -3.53
C TYR A 6 -8.81 11.54 -2.22
N THR A 7 -7.70 10.80 -2.27
CA THR A 7 -7.06 10.26 -1.08
C THR A 7 -6.58 11.38 -0.14
N ALA A 8 -6.00 12.46 -0.66
CA ALA A 8 -5.61 13.62 0.14
C ALA A 8 -6.82 14.25 0.85
N ALA A 9 -7.92 14.47 0.12
CA ALA A 9 -9.16 15.01 0.70
C ALA A 9 -9.70 14.11 1.82
N MET A 10 -9.65 12.79 1.65
CA MET A 10 -10.06 11.84 2.69
C MET A 10 -9.14 11.86 3.90
N LEU A 11 -7.82 11.87 3.69
CA LEU A 11 -6.84 11.92 4.77
C LEU A 11 -6.94 13.21 5.59
N LEU A 12 -7.20 14.34 4.93
CA LEU A 12 -7.37 15.64 5.58
C LEU A 12 -8.67 15.77 6.41
N ARG A 13 -9.58 14.78 6.35
CA ARG A 13 -10.73 14.72 7.28
C ARG A 13 -10.33 14.33 8.70
N GLU A 14 -9.12 13.80 8.90
CA GLU A 14 -8.57 13.55 10.22
C GLU A 14 -7.77 14.78 10.67
N GLU A 15 -8.32 15.55 11.62
CA GLU A 15 -7.74 16.79 12.14
C GLU A 15 -6.32 16.62 12.71
N ARG A 16 -5.97 15.40 13.13
CA ARG A 16 -4.64 15.08 13.67
C ARG A 16 -3.59 14.82 12.59
N PHE A 17 -3.95 14.85 11.30
CA PHE A 17 -3.06 14.65 10.17
C PHE A 17 -2.67 15.98 9.53
N THR A 18 -1.37 16.19 9.37
CA THR A 18 -0.81 17.20 8.47
C THR A 18 -0.20 16.48 7.27
N LEU A 19 -0.49 16.91 6.05
CA LEU A 19 -0.09 16.24 4.81
C LEU A 19 0.89 17.11 4.01
N ASP A 20 2.04 16.54 3.67
CA ASP A 20 3.00 17.07 2.71
C ASP A 20 2.93 16.26 1.40
N TYR A 21 2.72 16.93 0.27
CA TYR A 21 2.75 16.29 -1.06
C TYR A 21 4.18 16.19 -1.59
N GLU A 22 4.56 15.00 -2.08
CA GLU A 22 5.87 14.72 -2.70
C GLU A 22 7.08 15.26 -1.90
N ARG A 23 7.06 15.13 -0.57
CA ARG A 23 8.11 15.64 0.34
C ARG A 23 9.52 15.22 -0.09
N TYR A 24 9.68 14.00 -0.62
CA TYR A 24 10.95 13.47 -1.11
C TYR A 24 11.35 14.07 -2.46
N GLY A 25 10.38 14.44 -3.30
CA GLY A 25 10.61 15.10 -4.59
C GLY A 25 11.30 16.45 -4.41
N ALA A 26 10.91 17.20 -3.37
CA ALA A 26 11.62 18.41 -2.95
C ALA A 26 13.10 18.17 -2.60
N MET A 27 13.44 16.94 -2.18
CA MET A 27 14.80 16.48 -1.90
C MET A 27 15.47 15.78 -3.11
N LYS A 28 14.87 15.86 -4.31
CA LYS A 28 15.30 15.16 -5.54
C LYS A 28 15.37 13.63 -5.39
N GLN A 29 14.58 13.08 -4.47
CA GLN A 29 14.45 11.65 -4.24
C GLN A 29 13.06 11.20 -4.69
N ARG A 30 13.00 10.05 -5.36
CA ARG A 30 11.71 9.40 -5.58
C ARG A 30 11.18 8.93 -4.23
N GLY A 31 9.93 9.22 -3.94
CA GLY A 31 9.29 8.84 -2.70
C GLY A 31 7.79 8.69 -2.85
N PRO A 32 7.09 8.43 -1.74
CA PRO A 32 5.64 8.31 -1.71
C PRO A 32 4.95 9.60 -2.14
N ASP A 33 3.73 9.46 -2.65
CA ASP A 33 2.87 10.60 -2.98
C ASP A 33 2.68 11.56 -1.79
N PHE A 34 2.53 11.01 -0.57
CA PHE A 34 2.33 11.82 0.64
C PHE A 34 3.25 11.41 1.80
N THR A 35 3.69 12.40 2.56
CA THR A 35 4.14 12.21 3.93
C THR A 35 3.14 12.87 4.86
N ILE A 36 2.65 12.12 5.84
CA ILE A 36 1.67 12.56 6.82
C ILE A 36 2.34 12.64 8.18
N THR A 37 2.14 13.73 8.91
CA THR A 37 2.51 13.86 10.31
C THR A 37 1.28 13.71 11.20
N PHE A 38 1.26 12.67 12.03
CA PHE A 38 0.23 12.45 13.05
C PHE A 38 0.58 13.15 14.37
N LYS A 39 -0.38 13.89 14.93
CA LYS A 39 -0.26 14.62 16.21
C LYS A 39 1.05 15.41 16.30
N THR A 40 1.43 16.13 15.23
CA THR A 40 2.62 17.00 15.09
C THR A 40 4.01 16.36 15.00
N HIS A 41 4.20 15.08 15.33
CA HIS A 41 5.56 14.51 15.44
C HIS A 41 5.74 13.08 14.93
N THR A 42 4.67 12.37 14.57
CA THR A 42 4.79 10.98 14.09
C THR A 42 4.61 10.92 12.57
N PRO A 43 5.70 10.92 11.77
CA PRO A 43 5.59 10.84 10.32
C PRO A 43 5.29 9.41 9.86
N PHE A 44 4.47 9.30 8.82
CA PHE A 44 4.29 8.09 8.03
C PHE A 44 4.02 8.45 6.57
N ASN A 45 4.34 7.52 5.68
CA ASN A 45 4.18 7.71 4.25
C ASN A 45 2.89 7.05 3.75
N VAL A 46 2.26 7.68 2.75
CA VAL A 46 1.16 7.10 1.99
C VAL A 46 1.48 7.17 0.52
N GLU A 47 1.56 6.01 -0.12
CA GLU A 47 1.70 5.86 -1.57
C GLU A 47 0.33 5.51 -2.15
N VAL A 48 -0.16 6.25 -3.13
CA VAL A 48 -1.47 6.01 -3.75
C VAL A 48 -1.32 5.24 -5.05
N ARG A 49 -2.14 4.21 -5.23
CA ARG A 49 -2.22 3.49 -6.49
C ARG A 49 -3.67 3.28 -6.90
N ARG A 50 -4.05 3.96 -7.98
CA ARG A 50 -5.30 3.66 -8.69
C ARG A 50 -5.13 2.41 -9.53
N ILE A 51 -6.04 1.49 -9.31
CA ILE A 51 -6.21 0.27 -10.07
C ILE A 51 -7.28 0.56 -11.14
N ARG A 52 -6.89 0.53 -12.41
CA ARG A 52 -7.77 0.94 -13.52
C ARG A 52 -8.63 -0.22 -14.01
N SER A 53 -9.88 0.06 -14.34
CA SER A 53 -10.86 -0.92 -14.85
C SER A 53 -10.50 -1.52 -16.21
N VAL A 54 -9.74 -0.81 -17.05
CA VAL A 54 -9.22 -1.33 -18.34
C VAL A 54 -8.13 -2.39 -18.15
N ASP A 55 -7.51 -2.43 -16.97
CA ASP A 55 -6.50 -3.42 -16.63
C ASP A 55 -7.12 -4.68 -15.98
N TRP A 56 -8.47 -4.78 -15.96
CA TRP A 56 -9.23 -5.77 -15.21
C TRP A 56 -10.13 -6.59 -16.14
N ASP A 57 -9.84 -7.88 -16.22
CA ASP A 57 -10.80 -8.91 -16.60
C ASP A 57 -11.68 -9.27 -15.37
N ASP A 58 -12.87 -9.81 -15.60
CA ASP A 58 -13.83 -10.16 -14.53
C ASP A 58 -13.48 -11.47 -13.82
N SER A 59 -12.46 -12.21 -14.26
CA SER A 59 -11.96 -13.38 -13.56
C SER A 59 -11.15 -13.02 -12.30
N ALA A 60 -11.39 -13.74 -11.20
CA ALA A 60 -10.66 -13.54 -9.93
C ALA A 60 -9.14 -13.78 -10.08
N GLU A 61 -8.77 -14.76 -10.89
CA GLU A 61 -7.36 -15.09 -11.17
C GLU A 61 -6.61 -13.94 -11.83
N HIS A 62 -7.23 -13.26 -12.80
CA HIS A 62 -6.62 -12.11 -13.46
C HIS A 62 -6.45 -10.93 -12.48
N ARG A 63 -7.46 -10.66 -11.64
CA ARG A 63 -7.39 -9.64 -10.60
C ARG A 63 -6.25 -9.90 -9.62
N MET A 64 -6.14 -11.13 -9.14
CA MET A 64 -5.08 -11.53 -8.20
C MET A 64 -3.70 -11.42 -8.84
N SER A 65 -3.55 -11.85 -10.10
CA SER A 65 -2.31 -11.73 -10.86
C SER A 65 -1.90 -10.26 -11.04
N LYS A 66 -2.85 -9.37 -11.34
CA LYS A 66 -2.58 -7.93 -11.42
C LYS A 66 -2.17 -7.35 -10.07
N LEU A 67 -2.84 -7.75 -8.99
CA LEU A 67 -2.51 -7.30 -7.64
C LEU A 67 -1.09 -7.73 -7.24
N VAL A 68 -0.68 -8.96 -7.57
CA VAL A 68 0.69 -9.45 -7.41
C VAL A 68 1.70 -8.50 -8.08
N LEU A 69 1.48 -8.16 -9.35
CA LEU A 69 2.37 -7.26 -10.09
C LEU A 69 2.45 -5.87 -9.45
N ILE A 70 1.30 -5.31 -9.05
CA ILE A 70 1.24 -4.00 -8.39
C ILE A 70 1.99 -4.02 -7.07
N LEU A 71 1.78 -5.04 -6.23
CA LEU A 71 2.45 -5.13 -4.93
C LEU A 71 3.95 -5.30 -5.09
N CYS A 72 4.41 -6.17 -6.00
CA CYS A 72 5.84 -6.31 -6.29
C CYS A 72 6.45 -5.00 -6.80
N GLU A 73 5.79 -4.31 -7.73
CA GLU A 73 6.23 -3.02 -8.26
C GLU A 73 6.39 -1.98 -7.14
N LYS A 74 5.37 -1.87 -6.27
CA LYS A 74 5.31 -0.84 -5.23
C LYS A 74 6.21 -1.14 -4.05
N VAL A 75 6.27 -2.37 -3.56
CA VAL A 75 7.14 -2.77 -2.45
C VAL A 75 8.60 -2.40 -2.70
N ARG A 76 9.07 -2.54 -3.96
CA ARG A 76 10.43 -2.17 -4.35
C ARG A 76 10.71 -0.66 -4.29
N GLN A 77 9.68 0.17 -4.40
CA GLN A 77 9.78 1.64 -4.42
C GLN A 77 9.60 2.27 -3.04
N ILE A 78 9.25 1.49 -2.01
CA ILE A 78 8.95 2.01 -0.68
C ILE A 78 10.25 2.45 0.02
N PRO A 79 10.35 3.70 0.48
CA PRO A 79 11.52 4.16 1.21
C PRO A 79 11.61 3.51 2.60
N PRO A 80 12.83 3.24 3.10
CA PRO A 80 13.03 2.72 4.44
C PRO A 80 12.86 3.81 5.51
N GLY A 81 12.73 3.38 6.77
CA GLY A 81 13.00 4.22 7.95
C GLY A 81 11.78 4.71 8.73
N ILE A 82 10.59 4.74 8.12
CA ILE A 82 9.34 5.09 8.80
C ILE A 82 8.20 4.16 8.36
N VAL A 83 7.00 4.36 8.90
CA VAL A 83 5.79 3.63 8.50
C VAL A 83 5.43 3.96 7.05
N ASN A 84 5.13 2.95 6.23
CA ASN A 84 4.66 3.14 4.85
C ASN A 84 3.34 2.41 4.61
N VAL A 85 2.33 3.14 4.13
CA VAL A 85 1.02 2.60 3.78
C VAL A 85 0.81 2.69 2.28
N LEU A 86 0.46 1.59 1.64
CA LEU A 86 0.00 1.59 0.24
C LEU A 86 -1.52 1.77 0.21
N TRP A 87 -2.00 2.81 -0.46
CA TRP A 87 -3.41 3.14 -0.59
C TRP A 87 -3.92 2.75 -1.98
N LEU A 88 -4.65 1.64 -2.06
CA LEU A 88 -5.23 1.11 -3.28
C LEU A 88 -6.63 1.66 -3.48
N THR A 89 -6.88 2.26 -4.64
CA THR A 89 -8.23 2.68 -5.07
C THR A 89 -8.67 1.87 -6.29
N SER A 90 -9.92 1.40 -6.31
CA SER A 90 -10.48 0.65 -7.44
C SER A 90 -11.95 1.00 -7.69
N GLU A 91 -12.31 1.19 -8.95
CA GLU A 91 -13.71 1.36 -9.38
C GLU A 91 -14.46 0.02 -9.48
N ARG A 92 -13.73 -1.09 -9.52
CA ARG A 92 -14.30 -2.44 -9.52
C ARG A 92 -14.35 -3.03 -8.11
N ALA A 93 -15.22 -4.02 -7.94
CA ALA A 93 -15.27 -4.82 -6.73
C ALA A 93 -13.96 -5.58 -6.54
N MET A 94 -13.45 -5.57 -5.32
CA MET A 94 -12.29 -6.34 -4.90
C MET A 94 -12.50 -6.66 -3.43
N SER A 95 -12.34 -7.93 -3.07
CA SER A 95 -12.58 -8.40 -1.71
C SER A 95 -11.33 -8.27 -0.84
N GLU A 96 -11.55 -8.16 0.47
CA GLU A 96 -10.47 -8.28 1.46
C GLU A 96 -9.77 -9.65 1.38
N ALA A 97 -10.53 -10.71 1.07
CA ALA A 97 -10.00 -12.06 0.92
C ALA A 97 -8.99 -12.16 -0.24
N GLU A 98 -9.26 -11.57 -1.41
CA GLU A 98 -8.31 -11.55 -2.53
C GLU A 98 -7.00 -10.85 -2.12
N LEU A 99 -7.09 -9.70 -1.42
CA LEU A 99 -5.92 -8.99 -0.92
C LEU A 99 -5.12 -9.84 0.08
N LEU A 100 -5.81 -10.50 1.02
CA LEU A 100 -5.18 -11.38 2.00
C LEU A 100 -4.48 -12.57 1.33
N ILE A 101 -5.16 -13.26 0.42
CA ILE A 101 -4.61 -14.42 -0.30
C ILE A 101 -3.35 -14.01 -1.06
N VAL A 102 -3.37 -12.88 -1.76
CA VAL A 102 -2.20 -12.40 -2.51
C VAL A 102 -1.03 -12.08 -1.59
N ASN A 103 -1.24 -11.37 -0.48
CA ASN A 103 -0.17 -11.05 0.46
C ASN A 103 0.45 -12.31 1.10
N VAL A 104 -0.41 -13.25 1.52
CA VAL A 104 0.04 -14.54 2.08
C VAL A 104 0.82 -15.34 1.04
N SER A 105 0.32 -15.43 -0.19
CA SER A 105 0.95 -16.19 -1.27
C SER A 105 2.32 -15.63 -1.66
N LEU A 106 2.46 -14.30 -1.76
CA LEU A 106 3.72 -13.64 -2.03
C LEU A 106 4.75 -13.91 -0.95
N ARG A 107 4.35 -13.76 0.32
CA ARG A 107 5.22 -14.02 1.46
C ARG A 107 5.67 -15.49 1.50
N GLN A 108 4.74 -16.43 1.38
CA GLN A 108 5.04 -17.86 1.35
C GLN A 108 5.96 -18.24 0.19
N ALA A 109 5.73 -17.69 -1.01
CA ALA A 109 6.61 -17.94 -2.16
C ALA A 109 8.05 -17.45 -1.88
N ALA A 110 8.20 -16.34 -1.16
CA ALA A 110 9.51 -15.82 -0.79
C ALA A 110 10.18 -16.65 0.30
N GLU A 111 9.43 -17.07 1.33
CA GLU A 111 9.90 -17.96 2.41
C GLU A 111 10.34 -19.33 1.86
N LEU A 112 9.62 -19.86 0.86
CA LEU A 112 9.98 -21.08 0.12
C LEU A 112 11.09 -20.88 -0.92
N LYS A 113 11.75 -19.70 -0.93
CA LYS A 113 12.89 -19.37 -1.81
C LYS A 113 12.61 -19.58 -3.30
N ARG A 114 11.39 -19.28 -3.77
CA ARG A 114 11.05 -19.33 -5.22
C ARG A 114 11.67 -18.15 -5.99
N GLY A 115 13.00 -18.12 -6.07
CA GLY A 115 13.78 -16.97 -6.57
C GLY A 115 13.51 -16.58 -8.02
N THR A 116 13.16 -17.52 -8.90
CA THR A 116 12.86 -17.26 -10.31
C THR A 116 11.62 -16.39 -10.51
N PHE A 117 10.65 -16.48 -9.60
CA PHE A 117 9.48 -15.60 -9.62
C PHE A 117 9.89 -14.15 -9.31
N PHE A 118 10.62 -13.91 -8.21
CA PHE A 118 10.98 -12.56 -7.77
C PHE A 118 11.98 -11.86 -8.69
N THR A 119 12.90 -12.60 -9.29
CA THR A 119 13.82 -12.06 -10.31
C THR A 119 13.09 -11.54 -11.54
N ARG A 120 12.03 -12.23 -11.99
CA ARG A 120 11.14 -11.73 -13.06
C ARG A 120 10.36 -10.47 -12.66
N GLN A 121 10.14 -10.25 -11.37
CA GLN A 121 9.51 -9.05 -10.83
C GLN A 121 10.53 -7.91 -10.56
N GLY A 122 11.81 -8.12 -10.86
CA GLY A 122 12.86 -7.10 -10.72
C GLY A 122 13.51 -7.02 -9.34
N PHE A 123 13.38 -8.06 -8.50
CA PHE A 123 14.16 -8.23 -7.28
C PHE A 123 15.43 -9.05 -7.55
N GLU A 124 16.47 -8.88 -6.73
CA GLU A 124 17.69 -9.69 -6.85
C GLU A 124 17.45 -11.15 -6.41
N SER A 125 16.58 -11.34 -5.42
CA SER A 125 16.25 -12.65 -4.86
C SER A 125 14.93 -12.61 -4.07
N ALA A 126 14.48 -13.77 -3.61
CA ALA A 126 13.38 -13.85 -2.64
C ALA A 126 13.69 -13.14 -1.31
N ALA A 127 14.97 -13.15 -0.88
CA ALA A 127 15.40 -12.45 0.33
C ALA A 127 15.38 -10.93 0.15
N ASP A 128 15.74 -10.45 -1.05
CA ASP A 128 15.62 -9.04 -1.42
C ASP A 128 14.15 -8.57 -1.40
N PHE A 129 13.24 -9.40 -1.94
CA PHE A 129 11.80 -9.15 -1.78
C PHE A 129 11.39 -9.08 -0.30
N LEU A 130 11.78 -10.03 0.55
CA LEU A 130 11.43 -9.99 1.98
C LEU A 130 11.97 -8.74 2.68
N LYS A 131 13.19 -8.32 2.34
CA LYS A 131 13.80 -7.09 2.88
C LYS A 131 13.00 -5.85 2.49
N ALA A 132 12.57 -5.75 1.24
CA ALA A 132 11.72 -4.66 0.75
C ALA A 132 10.30 -4.73 1.35
N TYR A 133 9.71 -5.94 1.42
CA TYR A 133 8.37 -6.19 1.95
C TYR A 133 8.23 -5.76 3.40
N ARG A 134 9.31 -5.89 4.22
CA ARG A 134 9.33 -5.37 5.59
C ARG A 134 9.23 -3.84 5.68
N GLN A 135 9.43 -3.08 4.61
CA GLN A 135 9.21 -1.63 4.62
C GLN A 135 7.73 -1.26 4.44
N LEU A 136 6.90 -2.17 3.90
CA LEU A 136 5.46 -1.98 3.81
C LEU A 136 4.81 -2.26 5.17
N SER A 137 4.15 -1.27 5.75
CA SER A 137 3.51 -1.36 7.07
C SER A 137 2.03 -1.75 7.00
N GLY A 138 1.34 -1.39 5.92
CA GLY A 138 -0.06 -1.73 5.72
C GLY A 138 -0.58 -1.35 4.34
N ILE A 139 -1.76 -1.86 4.01
CA ILE A 139 -2.46 -1.58 2.76
C ILE A 139 -3.88 -1.12 3.09
N GLY A 140 -4.21 0.11 2.71
CA GLY A 140 -5.59 0.60 2.69
C GLY A 140 -6.23 0.26 1.36
N LEU A 141 -7.36 -0.43 1.35
CA LEU A 141 -8.13 -0.75 0.15
C LEU A 141 -9.43 0.03 0.17
N ALA A 142 -9.61 0.94 -0.80
CA ALA A 142 -10.85 1.66 -1.07
C ALA A 142 -11.36 1.24 -2.47
N ALA A 143 -12.09 0.13 -2.50
CA ALA A 143 -12.75 -0.40 -3.68
C ALA A 143 -14.27 -0.19 -3.59
N ARG A 144 -14.98 -0.29 -4.73
CA ARG A 144 -16.44 -0.08 -4.80
C ARG A 144 -17.24 -0.88 -3.75
N SER A 145 -16.84 -2.12 -3.48
CA SER A 145 -17.53 -3.04 -2.56
C SER A 145 -16.86 -3.20 -1.20
N THR A 146 -15.64 -2.68 -1.03
CA THR A 146 -14.78 -3.04 0.10
C THR A 146 -13.90 -1.88 0.49
N ARG A 147 -13.98 -1.55 1.77
CA ARG A 147 -13.19 -0.51 2.44
C ARG A 147 -12.53 -1.17 3.64
N THR A 148 -11.23 -1.47 3.56
CA THR A 148 -10.53 -2.22 4.62
C THR A 148 -9.07 -1.75 4.78
N LEU A 149 -8.51 -1.99 5.97
CA LEU A 149 -7.10 -1.76 6.28
C LEU A 149 -6.45 -3.09 6.66
N TRP A 150 -5.55 -3.57 5.81
CA TRP A 150 -4.68 -4.69 6.12
C TRP A 150 -3.37 -4.18 6.73
N LEU A 151 -2.88 -4.84 7.79
CA LEU A 151 -1.63 -4.48 8.47
C LEU A 151 -0.58 -5.58 8.28
N ASN A 152 0.66 -5.19 7.98
CA ASN A 152 1.76 -6.13 7.86
C ASN A 152 2.38 -6.41 9.24
N ASN A 153 2.12 -7.59 9.79
CA ASN A 153 2.69 -8.01 11.08
C ASN A 153 4.21 -8.25 11.08
N THR A 154 4.84 -8.26 9.91
CA THR A 154 6.31 -8.41 9.77
C THR A 154 7.02 -7.08 9.46
N ALA A 155 6.27 -5.97 9.42
CA ALA A 155 6.81 -4.67 9.10
C ALA A 155 7.92 -4.26 10.07
N ARG A 156 8.99 -3.66 9.54
CA ARG A 156 10.07 -3.08 10.34
C ARG A 156 9.59 -1.89 11.17
N HIS A 157 8.64 -1.12 10.63
CA HIS A 157 7.97 -0.02 11.30
C HIS A 157 6.46 -0.29 11.27
N PRO A 158 5.89 -0.93 12.32
CA PRO A 158 4.46 -1.24 12.35
C PRO A 158 3.63 0.04 12.50
N VAL A 159 2.41 0.02 11.94
CA VAL A 159 1.44 1.11 12.15
C VAL A 159 1.01 1.09 13.62
N SER A 160 1.08 2.23 14.31
CA SER A 160 0.61 2.31 15.70
C SER A 160 -0.92 2.14 15.77
N PRO A 161 -1.49 1.64 16.89
CA PRO A 161 -2.93 1.46 17.02
C PRO A 161 -3.73 2.74 16.76
N ASP A 162 -3.22 3.89 17.19
CA ASP A 162 -3.84 5.19 16.98
C ASP A 162 -3.92 5.58 15.50
N ILE A 163 -2.83 5.37 14.74
CA ILE A 163 -2.80 5.64 13.31
C ILE A 163 -3.69 4.63 12.58
N ALA A 164 -3.64 3.34 12.94
CA ALA A 164 -4.49 2.31 12.36
C ALA A 164 -5.97 2.64 12.53
N LYS A 165 -6.39 3.04 13.75
CA LYS A 165 -7.77 3.46 14.03
C LYS A 165 -8.17 4.73 13.26
N ALA A 166 -7.25 5.67 13.06
CA ALA A 166 -7.50 6.84 12.23
C ALA A 166 -7.72 6.44 10.76
N LEU A 167 -6.80 5.67 10.19
CA LEU A 167 -6.88 5.18 8.81
C LEU A 167 -8.12 4.31 8.56
N GLN A 168 -8.47 3.40 9.48
CA GLN A 168 -9.69 2.60 9.38
C GLN A 168 -10.95 3.46 9.30
N ARG A 169 -11.06 4.49 10.14
CA ARG A 169 -12.19 5.42 10.09
C ARG A 169 -12.24 6.16 8.76
N ILE A 170 -11.11 6.68 8.29
CA ILE A 170 -11.02 7.40 7.00
C ILE A 170 -11.40 6.51 5.84
N ILE A 171 -10.87 5.27 5.78
CA ILE A 171 -11.17 4.30 4.73
C ILE A 171 -12.65 3.96 4.71
N ALA A 172 -13.29 3.84 5.88
CA ALA A 172 -14.70 3.48 6.00
C ALA A 172 -15.68 4.62 5.66
N LEU A 173 -15.23 5.88 5.60
CA LEU A 173 -16.09 6.99 5.20
C LEU A 173 -16.56 6.78 3.76
N PRO A 174 -17.85 7.01 3.43
CA PRO A 174 -18.34 6.97 2.06
C PRO A 174 -17.73 8.08 1.20
N ASP A 175 -17.82 7.91 -0.12
CA ASP A 175 -17.45 8.94 -1.11
C ASP A 175 -18.29 10.21 -0.93
#